data_AF-A0A8J4TN66-F1
#
_entry.id   AF-A0A8J4TN66-F1
#
_cell.length_a   1.000
_cell.length_b   1.000
_cell.length_c   1.000
_cell.angle_alpha   90.00
_cell.angle_beta   90.00
_cell.angle_gamma   90.00
#
_symmetry.space_group_name_H-M   'P 1'
#
loop_
_entity.id
_entity.type
_entity.pdbx_description
1 polymer ?
#
loop_
_entity_poly.entity_id
_entity_poly.type
_entity_poly.pdbx_seq_one_letter_code
_entity_poly.pdbx_strand_id
1 'polypeptide(L)' 'RRDSSGIRLWFTPSLRRFDAGIMELGLVYTPVMAIPPHQHGFQLTGYCTAQCTHT' A
#
# COMPACT_ATOMS: atom_id res chain seq x y z
N ARG A 1 -17.01 18.93 19.98
CA ARG A 1 -16.77 19.01 18.51
C ARG A 1 -16.76 17.58 17.99
N ARG A 2 -17.59 17.21 17.02
CA ARG A 2 -17.72 15.82 16.51
C ARG A 2 -17.02 15.74 15.15
N ASP A 3 -16.15 14.75 14.97
CA ASP A 3 -15.51 14.51 13.66
C ASP A 3 -16.58 14.07 12.65
N SER A 4 -16.41 14.54 11.41
CA SER A 4 -17.29 14.24 10.28
C SER A 4 -16.47 14.02 8.99
N SER A 5 -15.28 13.44 9.13
CA SER A 5 -14.36 13.20 8.02
C SER A 5 -14.77 11.96 7.21
N GLY A 6 -14.40 11.88 5.93
CA GLY A 6 -14.71 10.74 5.06
C GLY A 6 -14.32 10.97 3.59
N ILE A 7 -14.70 10.02 2.71
CA ILE A 7 -14.42 10.05 1.27
C ILE A 7 -15.74 9.96 0.48
N ARG A 8 -15.85 10.70 -0.62
CA ARG A 8 -16.96 10.61 -1.59
C ARG A 8 -16.49 9.95 -2.87
N LEU A 9 -17.22 8.93 -3.32
CA LEU A 9 -16.95 8.21 -4.57
C LEU A 9 -17.85 8.72 -5.69
N TRP A 10 -17.29 8.79 -6.90
CA TRP A 10 -18.02 9.10 -8.13
C TRP A 10 -17.91 7.90 -9.06
N PHE A 11 -19.05 7.38 -9.52
CA PHE A 11 -19.11 6.15 -10.31
C PHE A 11 -20.04 6.31 -11.51
N THR A 12 -19.92 5.39 -12.48
CA THR A 12 -20.79 5.31 -13.66
C THR A 12 -21.55 3.98 -13.63
N PRO A 13 -22.80 3.93 -14.17
CA PRO A 13 -23.56 2.68 -14.21
C PRO A 13 -23.05 1.70 -15.29
N SER A 14 -22.28 2.19 -16.27
CA SER A 14 -21.68 1.37 -17.32
C SER A 14 -20.21 1.04 -17.03
N LEU A 15 -19.81 -0.17 -17.42
CA LEU A 15 -18.43 -0.63 -17.36
C LEU A 15 -17.59 0.04 -18.45
N ARG A 16 -16.33 0.34 -18.10
CA ARG A 16 -15.34 0.86 -19.04
C ARG A 16 -14.60 -0.30 -19.69
N ARG A 17 -13.81 0.01 -20.73
CA ARG A 17 -13.01 -0.97 -21.47
C ARG A 17 -12.02 -1.73 -20.60
N PHE A 18 -11.47 -1.10 -19.58
CA PHE A 18 -10.46 -1.67 -18.70
C PHE A 18 -10.85 -1.46 -17.25
N ASP A 19 -10.57 -2.48 -16.44
CA ASP A 19 -10.73 -2.42 -15.00
C ASP A 19 -9.50 -1.77 -14.36
N ALA A 20 -9.75 -0.96 -13.33
CA ALA A 20 -8.69 -0.40 -12.51
C ALA A 20 -8.42 -1.33 -11.32
N GLY A 21 -7.14 -1.57 -11.02
CA GLY A 21 -6.68 -2.26 -9.81
C GLY A 21 -5.87 -1.33 -8.92
N ILE A 22 -5.79 -1.65 -7.64
CA ILE A 22 -4.91 -0.99 -6.66
C ILE A 22 -3.90 -2.02 -6.19
N MET A 23 -2.62 -1.63 -6.13
CA MET A 23 -1.53 -2.50 -5.67
C MET A 23 -0.71 -1.77 -4.61
N GLU A 24 -0.54 -2.42 -3.45
CA GLU A 24 0.37 -1.98 -2.39
C GLU A 24 1.68 -2.76 -2.53
N LEU A 25 2.81 -2.05 -2.56
CA LEU A 25 4.15 -2.62 -2.60
C LEU A 25 4.96 -2.05 -1.44
N GLY A 26 5.64 -2.90 -0.70
CA GLY A 26 6.46 -2.45 0.42
C GLY A 26 6.66 -3.51 1.47
N LEU A 27 6.70 -3.06 2.72
CA LEU A 27 6.95 -3.89 3.90
C LEU A 27 5.64 -4.32 4.53
N VAL A 28 5.61 -5.54 5.04
CA VAL A 28 4.48 -6.02 5.81
C VAL A 28 4.53 -5.42 7.22
N TYR A 29 3.37 -5.02 7.75
CA TYR A 29 3.21 -4.51 9.12
C TYR A 29 3.43 -5.63 10.14
N THR A 30 4.68 -5.85 10.52
CA THR A 30 5.08 -6.91 11.46
C THR A 30 6.13 -6.42 12.45
N PRO A 31 6.19 -6.99 13.66
CA PRO A 31 7.23 -6.65 14.63
C PRO A 31 8.65 -7.06 14.20
N VAL A 32 8.78 -7.90 13.17
CA VAL A 32 10.10 -8.33 12.66
C VAL A 32 10.79 -7.24 11.83
N MET A 33 10.05 -6.21 11.43
CA MET A 33 10.58 -5.02 10.76
C MET A 33 10.72 -3.89 11.80
N ALA A 34 11.94 -3.62 12.27
CA ALA A 34 12.18 -2.60 13.29
C ALA A 34 13.42 -1.76 12.99
N ILE A 35 13.38 -0.48 13.39
CA ILE A 35 14.52 0.44 13.33
C ILE A 35 15.21 0.42 14.71
N PRO A 36 16.51 0.12 14.81
CA PRO A 36 17.23 0.17 16.08
C PRO A 36 17.26 1.59 16.68
N PRO A 37 17.37 1.73 18.01
CA PRO A 37 17.49 3.04 18.65
C PRO A 37 18.79 3.75 18.24
N HIS A 38 18.77 5.08 18.32
CA HIS A 38 19.91 5.98 18.05
C HIS A 38 20.51 5.93 16.64
N GLN A 39 19.80 5.39 15.65
CA GLN A 39 20.26 5.42 14.26
C GLN A 39 20.02 6.80 13.64
N HIS A 40 21.07 7.41 13.08
CA HIS A 40 20.95 8.63 12.27
C HIS A 40 20.24 8.37 10.92
N GLY A 41 20.28 7.13 10.45
CA GLY A 41 19.54 6.64 9.29
C GLY A 41 19.53 5.12 9.25
N PHE A 42 18.39 4.53 8.88
CA PHE A 42 18.23 3.07 8.76
C PHE A 42 17.27 2.74 7.62
N GLN A 43 17.76 2.04 6.61
CA GLN A 43 16.96 1.70 5.43
C GLN A 43 16.23 0.38 5.64
N LEU A 44 14.91 0.41 5.46
CA LEU A 44 14.07 -0.78 5.33
C LEU A 44 13.64 -0.90 3.87
N THR A 45 13.59 -2.11 3.31
CA THR A 45 13.24 -2.33 1.90
C THR A 45 12.36 -3.55 1.76
N GLY A 46 11.23 -3.38 1.07
CA GLY A 46 10.32 -4.46 0.67
C GLY A 46 10.46 -4.78 -0.81
N TYR A 47 10.09 -5.99 -1.19
CA TYR A 47 10.28 -6.50 -2.55
C TYR A 47 9.05 -7.27 -3.01
N CYS A 48 8.66 -7.08 -4.28
CA CYS A 48 7.95 -8.10 -5.04
C CYS A 48 9.01 -8.81 -5.89
N THR A 49 9.30 -10.06 -5.56
CA THR A 49 10.28 -10.86 -6.31
C THR A 49 9.73 -11.20 -7.70
N ALA A 50 10.57 -11.64 -8.63
CA ALA A 50 10.11 -12.01 -9.97
C ALA A 50 9.00 -13.08 -9.94
N GLN A 51 9.07 -14.00 -8.98
CA GLN A 51 8.02 -15.01 -8.75
C GLN A 51 6.65 -14.39 -8.41
N CYS A 52 6.61 -13.20 -7.82
CA CYS A 52 5.37 -12.49 -7.50
C CYS A 52 4.66 -11.93 -8.76
N THR A 53 5.39 -11.67 -9.85
CA THR A 53 4.82 -11.19 -11.12
C THR A 53 4.74 -12.23 -12.23
N HIS A 54 5.40 -13.38 -12.08
CA HIS A 54 5.33 -14.47 -13.05
C HIS A 54 4.02 -15.23 -12.90
N THR A 55 3.23 -15.24 -13.97
CA THR A 55 1.94 -15.94 -14.08
C THR A 55 2.10 -17.28 -14.76
#